data_AF-N6UGD4-F1
#
_entry.id   AF-N6UGD4-F1
#
_cell.length_a   1.000
_cell.length_b   1.000
_cell.length_c   1.000
_cell.angle_alpha   90.00
_cell.angle_beta   90.00
_cell.angle_gamma   90.00
#
_symmetry.space_group_name_H-M   'P 1'
#
loop_
_entity.id
_entity.type
_entity.pdbx_description
1 polymer ?
#
loop_
_entity_poly.entity_id
_entity_poly.type
_entity_poly.pdbx_seq_one_letter_code
_entity_poly.pdbx_strand_id
1 'polypeptide(L)'
;MNYRHIYHAGNFADVFKHIIVTRIVEYLKRKEKAFRVIDTHAGIGLYNLSSLEAHKTGEWRDGVGRLLSTPIPEDVKTLLHPWCNVIYTMNKGNKELIFYPGSPIFIRQLLRKQDRLTAIELHKEDYQTLAENFAGDYQTKVLHLNGWLSLNSHLPPKEKRGFILVDPPFEKPGEFSRLIDGVVKAYRRFSGGAYALWYPIKYNKEIESFLHALHKTGIPKILQLEMRIRKKLTPTTMNGSGMILINPPYLLEEEMQKLSPFLINRLGQDKSAQITYKWLHKE
;
A
#
# COMPACT_ATOMS: atom_id res chain seq x y z
N MET A 1 -8.84 -16.80 8.97
CA MET A 1 -8.59 -15.35 9.07
C MET A 1 -9.95 -14.71 8.81
N ASN A 2 -10.44 -13.82 9.66
CA ASN A 2 -11.82 -13.32 9.55
C ASN A 2 -11.88 -11.98 8.81
N TYR A 3 -10.75 -11.28 8.68
CA TYR A 3 -10.64 -10.06 7.89
C TYR A 3 -10.96 -10.33 6.42
N ARG A 4 -11.86 -9.50 5.88
CA ARG A 4 -12.14 -9.42 4.46
C ARG A 4 -11.91 -7.98 4.04
N HIS A 5 -10.98 -7.73 3.14
CA HIS A 5 -10.60 -6.36 2.79
C HIS A 5 -11.72 -5.57 2.09
N ILE A 6 -12.72 -6.26 1.51
CA ILE A 6 -13.87 -5.63 0.85
C ILE A 6 -14.64 -4.63 1.74
N TYR A 7 -14.67 -4.82 3.07
CA TYR A 7 -15.31 -3.88 3.99
C TYR A 7 -14.58 -2.53 4.10
N HIS A 8 -13.32 -2.46 3.66
CA HIS A 8 -12.46 -1.29 3.81
C HIS A 8 -11.90 -0.81 2.47
N ALA A 9 -12.18 -1.54 1.39
CA ALA A 9 -11.61 -1.29 0.08
C ALA A 9 -11.88 0.14 -0.37
N GLY A 10 -10.82 0.87 -0.72
CA GLY A 10 -10.91 2.24 -1.22
C GLY A 10 -11.14 3.31 -0.16
N ASN A 11 -11.01 2.98 1.13
CA ASN A 11 -10.99 3.97 2.19
C ASN A 11 -9.75 4.90 2.10
N PHE A 12 -9.63 5.87 3.02
CA PHE A 12 -8.50 6.81 3.03
C PHE A 12 -7.13 6.12 3.13
N ALA A 13 -7.03 5.01 3.86
CA ALA A 13 -5.78 4.31 4.09
C ALA A 13 -5.32 3.60 2.81
N ASP A 14 -6.25 2.99 2.08
CA ASP A 14 -6.01 2.43 0.76
C ASP A 14 -5.62 3.49 -0.26
N VAL A 15 -6.31 4.63 -0.29
CA VAL A 15 -5.94 5.75 -1.18
C VAL A 15 -4.50 6.19 -0.91
N PHE A 16 -4.14 6.43 0.36
CA PHE A 16 -2.79 6.86 0.73
C PHE A 16 -1.73 5.80 0.38
N LYS A 17 -1.98 4.54 0.76
CA LYS A 17 -1.12 3.38 0.46
C LYS A 17 -0.89 3.22 -1.04
N HIS A 18 -1.96 3.18 -1.83
CA HIS A 18 -1.88 2.91 -3.26
C HIS A 18 -1.27 4.08 -4.04
N ILE A 19 -1.47 5.33 -3.62
CA ILE A 19 -0.72 6.46 -4.20
C ILE A 19 0.78 6.25 -3.98
N ILE A 20 1.22 5.96 -2.75
CA ILE A 20 2.64 5.71 -2.46
C ILE A 20 3.19 4.54 -3.29
N VAL A 21 2.45 3.43 -3.37
CA VAL A 21 2.82 2.26 -4.19
C VAL A 21 2.99 2.63 -5.66
N THR A 22 2.04 3.35 -6.25
CA THR A 22 2.11 3.75 -7.66
C THR A 22 3.30 4.68 -7.92
N ARG A 23 3.60 5.63 -7.02
CA ARG A 23 4.79 6.49 -7.13
C ARG A 23 6.10 5.71 -7.06
N ILE A 24 6.19 4.71 -6.18
CA ILE A 24 7.38 3.85 -6.09
C ILE A 24 7.58 3.04 -7.38
N VAL A 25 6.52 2.43 -7.90
CA VAL A 25 6.58 1.65 -9.15
C VAL A 25 6.97 2.53 -10.33
N GLU A 26 6.39 3.74 -10.46
CA GLU A 26 6.76 4.71 -11.48
C GLU A 26 8.23 5.11 -11.42
N TYR A 27 8.74 5.35 -10.22
CA TYR A 27 10.15 5.65 -10.05
C TYR A 27 11.06 4.49 -10.48
N LEU A 28 10.70 3.25 -10.14
CA LEU A 28 11.51 2.08 -10.50
C LEU A 28 11.59 1.84 -12.01
N LYS A 29 10.57 2.25 -12.77
CA LYS A 29 10.54 2.17 -14.24
C LYS A 29 11.60 3.05 -14.92
N ARG A 30 12.13 4.07 -14.23
CA ARG A 30 13.15 4.98 -14.78
C ARG A 30 14.47 4.30 -15.14
N LYS A 31 14.76 3.15 -14.54
CA LYS A 31 15.90 2.29 -14.93
C LYS A 31 15.41 1.17 -15.83
N GLU A 32 16.07 0.96 -16.96
CA GLU A 32 15.66 -0.03 -17.97
C GLU A 32 15.65 -1.48 -17.46
N LYS A 33 16.60 -1.84 -16.58
CA LYS A 33 16.69 -3.18 -15.99
C LYS A 33 15.36 -3.58 -15.34
N ALA A 34 14.96 -4.84 -15.49
CA ALA A 34 13.74 -5.35 -14.87
C ALA A 34 13.75 -5.20 -13.35
N PHE A 35 12.57 -5.14 -12.74
CA PHE A 35 12.40 -5.28 -11.30
C PHE A 35 11.23 -6.21 -10.98
N ARG A 36 11.24 -6.76 -9.76
CA ARG A 36 10.13 -7.56 -9.23
C ARG A 36 9.42 -6.84 -8.11
N VAL A 37 8.10 -6.83 -8.15
CA VAL A 37 7.28 -6.46 -7.00
C VAL A 37 6.83 -7.71 -6.27
N ILE A 38 6.98 -7.73 -4.95
CA ILE A 38 6.48 -8.80 -4.07
C ILE A 38 5.42 -8.17 -3.18
N ASP A 39 4.18 -8.56 -3.39
CA ASP A 39 3.05 -8.18 -2.54
C ASP A 39 2.75 -9.36 -1.61
N THR A 40 3.05 -9.19 -0.32
CA THR A 40 3.00 -10.30 0.65
C THR A 40 1.60 -10.62 1.17
N HIS A 41 0.66 -9.69 1.01
CA HIS A 41 -0.71 -9.77 1.51
C HIS A 41 -1.65 -9.16 0.46
N ALA A 42 -1.78 -9.86 -0.66
CA ALA A 42 -2.33 -9.33 -1.91
C ALA A 42 -3.86 -9.14 -1.90
N GLY A 43 -4.58 -9.83 -1.01
CA GLY A 43 -6.05 -9.84 -1.02
C GLY A 43 -6.60 -10.43 -2.32
N ILE A 44 -7.79 -9.99 -2.74
CA ILE A 44 -8.44 -10.51 -3.96
C ILE A 44 -8.09 -9.73 -5.24
N GLY A 45 -7.29 -8.67 -5.15
CA GLY A 45 -6.87 -7.87 -6.29
C GLY A 45 -7.89 -6.84 -6.78
N LEU A 46 -9.17 -7.18 -6.95
CA LEU A 46 -10.22 -6.25 -7.39
C LEU A 46 -11.47 -6.35 -6.51
N TYR A 47 -11.98 -5.21 -6.06
CA TYR A 47 -13.08 -5.14 -5.09
C TYR A 47 -14.31 -4.48 -5.70
N ASN A 48 -15.48 -5.12 -5.60
CA ASN A 48 -16.74 -4.55 -6.06
C ASN A 48 -17.38 -3.69 -4.95
N LEU A 49 -17.34 -2.37 -5.11
CA LEU A 49 -17.89 -1.37 -4.19
C LEU A 49 -19.42 -1.35 -4.12
N SER A 50 -20.11 -2.02 -5.05
CA SER A 50 -21.56 -2.25 -5.02
C SER A 50 -21.98 -3.51 -4.26
N SER A 51 -21.00 -4.28 -3.72
CA SER A 51 -21.29 -5.46 -2.91
C SER A 51 -21.97 -5.10 -1.58
N LEU A 52 -22.72 -6.06 -1.02
CA LEU A 52 -23.36 -5.92 0.29
C LEU A 52 -22.35 -5.60 1.40
N GLU A 53 -21.16 -6.21 1.32
CA GLU A 53 -20.06 -5.99 2.26
C GLU A 53 -19.54 -4.56 2.21
N ALA A 54 -19.26 -4.04 1.00
CA ALA A 54 -18.83 -2.65 0.84
C ALA A 54 -19.92 -1.65 1.28
N HIS A 55 -21.19 -1.98 1.07
CA HIS A 55 -22.31 -1.15 1.50
C HIS A 55 -22.50 -1.09 3.02
N LYS A 56 -22.15 -2.15 3.76
CA LYS A 56 -22.27 -2.19 5.23
C LYS A 56 -21.46 -1.11 5.93
N THR A 57 -20.28 -0.77 5.40
CA THR A 57 -19.40 0.26 5.99
C THR A 57 -19.40 1.54 5.17
N GLY A 58 -19.41 1.44 3.83
CA GLY A 58 -19.38 2.57 2.92
C GLY A 58 -18.07 3.39 2.95
N GLU A 59 -16.98 2.87 3.54
CA GLU A 59 -15.74 3.64 3.77
C GLU A 59 -15.12 4.21 2.48
N TRP A 60 -15.34 3.55 1.34
CA TRP A 60 -14.86 4.02 0.05
C TRP A 60 -15.39 5.40 -0.34
N ARG A 61 -16.58 5.78 0.16
CA ARG A 61 -17.19 7.09 -0.11
C ARG A 61 -16.36 8.22 0.48
N ASP A 62 -15.84 8.04 1.70
CA ASP A 62 -14.97 8.99 2.37
C ASP A 62 -13.49 8.86 1.96
N GLY A 63 -13.14 7.80 1.23
CA GLY A 63 -11.84 7.60 0.63
C GLY A 63 -11.79 8.00 -0.84
N VAL A 64 -11.73 7.01 -1.73
CA VAL A 64 -11.61 7.19 -3.18
C VAL A 64 -12.77 8.00 -3.78
N GLY A 65 -13.99 7.82 -3.27
CA GLY A 65 -15.16 8.56 -3.73
C GLY A 65 -15.00 10.07 -3.49
N ARG A 66 -14.63 10.46 -2.27
CA ARG A 66 -14.39 11.87 -1.92
C ARG A 66 -13.18 12.44 -2.63
N LEU A 67 -12.11 11.66 -2.81
CA LEU A 67 -10.92 12.11 -3.54
C LEU A 67 -11.24 12.46 -5.00
N LEU A 68 -12.05 11.64 -5.67
CA LEU A 68 -12.43 11.79 -7.08
C LEU A 68 -13.72 12.60 -7.31
N SER A 69 -14.38 13.06 -6.24
CA SER A 69 -15.67 13.76 -6.31
C SER A 69 -15.67 15.07 -7.11
N THR A 70 -14.50 15.68 -7.29
CA THR A 70 -14.33 16.86 -8.14
C THR A 70 -12.96 16.79 -8.84
N PRO A 71 -12.72 17.58 -9.89
CA PRO A 71 -11.48 17.54 -10.64
C PRO A 71 -10.22 17.67 -9.76
N ILE A 72 -9.22 16.85 -10.10
CA ILE A 72 -7.90 16.90 -9.48
C ILE A 72 -7.17 18.14 -10.00
N PRO A 73 -6.63 19.00 -9.12
CA PRO A 73 -5.87 20.19 -9.51
C PRO A 73 -4.67 19.87 -10.42
N GLU A 74 -4.38 20.75 -11.38
CA GLU A 74 -3.39 20.50 -12.44
C GLU A 74 -1.96 20.31 -11.91
N ASP A 75 -1.62 20.98 -10.80
CA ASP A 75 -0.32 20.91 -10.13
C ASP A 75 -0.01 19.53 -9.54
N VAL A 76 -1.03 18.76 -9.13
CA VAL A 76 -0.89 17.40 -8.58
C VAL A 76 -1.35 16.30 -9.53
N LYS A 77 -2.05 16.65 -10.61
CA LYS A 77 -2.65 15.73 -11.57
C LYS A 77 -1.63 14.78 -12.18
N THR A 78 -0.46 15.27 -12.58
CA THR A 78 0.61 14.42 -13.15
C THR A 78 1.12 13.37 -12.16
N LEU A 79 1.21 13.71 -10.87
CA LEU A 79 1.64 12.78 -9.83
C LEU A 79 0.59 11.70 -9.58
N LEU A 80 -0.70 12.07 -9.60
CA LEU A 80 -1.82 11.17 -9.38
C LEU A 80 -2.28 10.40 -10.62
N HIS A 81 -1.85 10.81 -11.81
CA HIS A 81 -2.30 10.22 -13.07
C HIS A 81 -2.11 8.70 -13.14
N PRO A 82 -0.96 8.11 -12.77
CA PRO A 82 -0.80 6.65 -12.78
C PRO A 82 -1.83 5.92 -11.91
N TRP A 83 -2.12 6.46 -10.72
CA TRP A 83 -3.12 5.90 -9.80
C TRP A 83 -4.55 6.08 -10.35
N CYS A 84 -4.89 7.29 -10.81
CA CYS A 84 -6.22 7.57 -11.38
C CYS A 84 -6.49 6.72 -12.63
N ASN A 85 -5.50 6.58 -13.51
CA ASN A 85 -5.62 5.85 -14.76
C ASN A 85 -5.97 4.38 -14.53
N VAL A 86 -5.37 3.74 -13.52
CA VAL A 86 -5.73 2.35 -13.16
C VAL A 86 -7.19 2.28 -12.71
N ILE A 87 -7.63 3.17 -11.82
CA ILE A 87 -9.03 3.21 -11.35
C ILE A 87 -10.00 3.40 -12.51
N TYR A 88 -9.74 4.38 -13.40
CA TYR A 88 -10.58 4.63 -14.56
C TYR A 88 -10.59 3.46 -15.54
N THR A 89 -9.45 2.78 -15.72
CA THR A 89 -9.36 1.59 -16.57
C THR A 89 -10.24 0.46 -16.02
N MET A 90 -10.21 0.21 -14.71
CA MET A 90 -11.03 -0.82 -14.06
C MET A 90 -12.52 -0.48 -14.02
N ASN A 91 -12.88 0.79 -14.26
CA ASN A 91 -14.26 1.27 -14.31
C ASN A 91 -14.69 1.71 -15.71
N LYS A 92 -13.93 1.35 -16.75
CA LYS A 92 -14.25 1.74 -18.12
C LYS A 92 -15.63 1.19 -18.51
N GLY A 93 -16.51 2.08 -18.98
CA GLY A 93 -17.89 1.76 -19.34
C GLY A 93 -18.90 1.95 -18.20
N ASN A 94 -18.44 2.17 -16.97
CA ASN A 94 -19.31 2.52 -15.84
C ASN A 94 -19.41 4.04 -15.69
N LYS A 95 -20.63 4.53 -15.41
CA LYS A 95 -20.86 5.95 -15.10
C LYS A 95 -20.41 6.31 -13.68
N GLU A 96 -20.40 5.33 -12.80
CA GLU A 96 -20.04 5.47 -11.39
C GLU A 96 -18.87 4.55 -11.05
N LEU A 97 -18.26 4.80 -9.88
CA LEU A 97 -17.17 3.98 -9.36
C LEU A 97 -17.74 2.67 -8.79
N ILE A 98 -17.61 1.58 -9.53
CA ILE A 98 -18.09 0.24 -9.15
C ILE A 98 -16.95 -0.61 -8.59
N PHE A 99 -15.74 -0.47 -9.13
CA PHE A 99 -14.61 -1.30 -8.75
C PHE A 99 -13.48 -0.48 -8.13
N TYR A 100 -12.91 -0.98 -7.04
CA TYR A 100 -11.66 -0.49 -6.50
C TYR A 100 -10.54 -1.52 -6.71
N PRO A 101 -9.46 -1.18 -7.42
CA PRO A 101 -8.29 -2.05 -7.54
C PRO A 101 -7.52 -2.08 -6.22
N GLY A 102 -7.14 -3.28 -5.78
CA GLY A 102 -6.13 -3.50 -4.73
C GLY A 102 -4.71 -3.36 -5.27
N SER A 103 -3.73 -3.49 -4.37
CA SER A 103 -2.31 -3.34 -4.70
C SER A 103 -1.85 -4.24 -5.86
N PRO A 104 -2.26 -5.53 -6.01
CA PRO A 104 -1.81 -6.35 -7.13
C PRO A 104 -2.21 -5.77 -8.49
N ILE A 105 -3.44 -5.25 -8.62
CA ILE A 105 -3.93 -4.67 -9.87
C ILE A 105 -3.23 -3.34 -10.16
N PHE A 106 -3.09 -2.47 -9.16
CA PHE A 106 -2.30 -1.23 -9.31
C PHE A 106 -0.88 -1.53 -9.79
N ILE A 107 -0.20 -2.45 -9.14
CA ILE A 107 1.16 -2.84 -9.50
C ILE A 107 1.17 -3.37 -10.93
N ARG A 108 0.33 -4.36 -11.24
CA ARG A 108 0.34 -5.05 -12.53
C ARG A 108 0.08 -4.12 -13.72
N GLN A 109 -0.85 -3.18 -13.57
CA GLN A 109 -1.17 -2.22 -14.64
C GLN A 109 -0.02 -1.24 -14.92
N LEU A 110 0.89 -1.02 -13.96
CA LEU A 110 2.04 -0.14 -14.13
C LEU A 110 3.31 -0.86 -14.59
N LEU A 111 3.40 -2.18 -14.46
CA LEU A 111 4.57 -2.96 -14.85
C LEU A 111 4.85 -2.89 -16.36
N ARG A 112 6.13 -2.81 -16.74
CA ARG A 112 6.57 -2.98 -18.14
C ARG A 112 6.69 -4.47 -18.46
N LYS A 113 6.80 -4.82 -19.75
CA LYS A 113 6.83 -6.22 -20.22
C LYS A 113 7.88 -7.12 -19.51
N GLN A 114 9.04 -6.57 -19.13
CA GLN A 114 10.10 -7.31 -18.43
C GLN A 114 9.92 -7.41 -16.92
N ASP A 115 9.07 -6.59 -16.31
CA ASP A 115 8.88 -6.57 -14.87
C ASP A 115 7.93 -7.69 -14.44
N ARG A 116 7.99 -8.07 -13.16
CA ARG A 116 7.23 -9.22 -12.63
C ARG A 116 6.56 -8.87 -11.31
N LEU A 117 5.38 -9.44 -11.09
CA LEU A 117 4.65 -9.40 -9.81
C LEU A 117 4.65 -10.81 -9.20
N THR A 118 4.97 -10.89 -7.91
CA THR A 118 4.63 -12.04 -7.06
C THR A 118 3.58 -11.56 -6.07
N ALA A 119 2.36 -12.09 -6.16
CA ALA A 119 1.24 -11.76 -5.26
C ALA A 119 0.95 -12.95 -4.35
N ILE A 120 1.00 -12.76 -3.03
CA ILE A 120 0.86 -13.82 -2.04
C ILE A 120 -0.41 -13.59 -1.24
N GLU A 121 -1.24 -14.62 -1.12
CA GLU A 121 -2.45 -14.61 -0.30
C GLU A 121 -2.53 -15.91 0.51
N LEU A 122 -2.94 -15.81 1.78
CA LEU A 122 -3.05 -16.92 2.71
C LEU A 122 -4.48 -17.47 2.80
N HIS A 123 -5.49 -16.63 2.62
CA HIS A 123 -6.89 -17.04 2.68
C HIS A 123 -7.25 -17.79 1.40
N LYS A 124 -7.66 -19.05 1.52
CA LYS A 124 -7.83 -19.97 0.38
C LYS A 124 -8.79 -19.41 -0.68
N GLU A 125 -9.94 -18.90 -0.26
CA GLU A 125 -10.96 -18.37 -1.16
C GLU A 125 -10.51 -17.05 -1.81
N ASP A 126 -9.73 -16.22 -1.09
CA ASP A 126 -9.24 -14.96 -1.64
C ASP A 126 -8.11 -15.21 -2.63
N TYR A 127 -7.26 -16.20 -2.34
CA TYR A 127 -6.27 -16.71 -3.27
C TYR A 127 -6.92 -17.22 -4.57
N GLN A 128 -8.04 -17.95 -4.49
CA GLN A 128 -8.74 -18.43 -5.67
C GLN A 128 -9.24 -17.27 -6.54
N THR A 129 -9.93 -16.30 -5.95
CA THR A 129 -10.37 -15.08 -6.66
C THR A 129 -9.19 -14.30 -7.23
N LEU A 130 -8.10 -14.15 -6.47
CA LEU A 130 -6.89 -13.49 -6.94
C LEU A 130 -6.26 -14.23 -8.13
N ALA A 131 -6.18 -15.57 -8.08
CA ALA A 131 -5.63 -16.39 -9.14
C ALA A 131 -6.47 -16.32 -10.42
N GLU A 132 -7.80 -16.29 -10.30
CA GLU A 132 -8.72 -16.09 -11.42
C GLU A 132 -8.54 -14.70 -12.04
N ASN A 133 -8.40 -13.65 -11.22
CA ASN A 133 -8.15 -12.28 -11.70
C ASN A 133 -6.86 -12.13 -12.51
N PHE A 134 -5.88 -13.02 -12.30
CA PHE A 134 -4.60 -13.03 -13.02
C PHE A 134 -4.40 -14.27 -13.91
N ALA A 135 -5.45 -15.02 -14.23
CA ALA A 135 -5.34 -16.20 -15.06
C ALA A 135 -4.77 -15.84 -16.44
N GLY A 136 -3.72 -16.56 -16.87
CA GLY A 136 -3.03 -16.32 -18.15
C GLY A 136 -2.08 -15.12 -18.17
N ASP A 137 -1.96 -14.35 -17.09
CA ASP A 137 -1.03 -13.22 -17.04
C ASP A 137 0.41 -13.67 -16.75
N TYR A 138 1.23 -13.73 -17.80
CA TYR A 138 2.62 -14.17 -17.71
C TYR A 138 3.53 -13.31 -16.80
N GLN A 139 3.12 -12.08 -16.46
CA GLN A 139 3.90 -11.21 -15.58
C GLN A 139 3.63 -11.44 -14.10
N THR A 140 2.52 -12.10 -13.77
CA THR A 140 2.03 -12.24 -12.40
C THR A 140 2.13 -13.68 -11.95
N LYS A 141 2.74 -13.90 -10.79
CA LYS A 141 2.73 -15.19 -10.10
C LYS A 141 1.92 -15.05 -8.82
N VAL A 142 0.77 -15.73 -8.77
CA VAL A 142 -0.08 -15.79 -7.58
C VAL A 142 0.29 -17.03 -6.75
N LEU A 143 0.46 -16.85 -5.44
CA LEU A 143 0.90 -17.90 -4.52
C LEU A 143 -0.03 -18.01 -3.31
N HIS A 144 -0.48 -19.23 -3.02
CA HIS A 144 -1.22 -19.54 -1.79
C HIS A 144 -0.22 -19.86 -0.66
N LEU A 145 0.27 -18.83 0.03
CA LEU A 145 1.28 -18.95 1.07
C LEU A 145 1.05 -17.94 2.19
N ASN A 146 1.70 -18.16 3.33
CA ASN A 146 1.69 -17.21 4.42
C ASN A 146 2.67 -16.05 4.13
N GLY A 147 2.16 -14.83 3.96
CA GLY A 147 2.94 -13.62 3.69
C GLY A 147 4.09 -13.37 4.69
N TRP A 148 3.85 -13.64 5.98
CA TRP A 148 4.85 -13.50 7.05
C TRP A 148 6.06 -14.43 6.87
N LEU A 149 5.82 -15.65 6.40
CA LEU A 149 6.87 -16.65 6.16
C LEU A 149 7.52 -16.44 4.79
N SER A 150 6.74 -15.98 3.82
CA SER A 150 7.13 -15.91 2.41
C SER A 150 8.03 -14.72 2.09
N LEU A 151 7.94 -13.63 2.86
CA LEU A 151 8.75 -12.41 2.70
C LEU A 151 10.23 -12.69 2.44
N ASN A 152 10.82 -13.62 3.19
CA ASN A 152 12.25 -13.95 3.08
C ASN A 152 12.58 -14.96 1.98
N SER A 153 11.64 -15.83 1.61
CA SER A 153 11.86 -16.94 0.67
C SER A 153 11.99 -16.49 -0.78
N HIS A 154 11.47 -15.30 -1.09
CA HIS A 154 11.50 -14.71 -2.43
C HIS A 154 12.61 -13.67 -2.63
N LEU A 155 13.53 -13.57 -1.66
CA LEU A 155 14.61 -12.59 -1.65
C LEU A 155 16.00 -13.25 -1.68
N PRO A 156 16.96 -12.70 -2.46
CA PRO A 156 16.78 -11.61 -3.42
C PRO A 156 16.00 -12.07 -4.68
N PRO A 157 15.27 -11.18 -5.36
CA PRO A 157 14.63 -11.50 -6.62
C PRO A 157 15.67 -11.76 -7.72
N LYS A 158 15.32 -12.56 -8.74
CA LYS A 158 16.21 -12.86 -9.89
C LYS A 158 16.69 -11.58 -10.59
N GLU A 159 15.83 -10.58 -10.64
CA GLU A 159 16.04 -9.28 -11.26
C GLU A 159 17.07 -8.42 -10.50
N LYS A 160 17.42 -8.78 -9.25
CA LYS A 160 18.31 -8.02 -8.33
C LYS A 160 17.86 -6.57 -8.07
N ARG A 161 16.66 -6.22 -8.53
CA ARG A 161 15.91 -5.00 -8.23
C ARG A 161 14.52 -5.42 -7.79
N GLY A 162 14.02 -4.83 -6.73
CA GLY A 162 12.67 -5.15 -6.30
C GLY A 162 12.06 -4.14 -5.36
N PHE A 163 10.73 -4.21 -5.32
CA PHE A 163 9.87 -3.49 -4.41
C PHE A 163 9.08 -4.52 -3.60
N ILE A 164 9.10 -4.40 -2.29
CA ILE A 164 8.45 -5.33 -1.38
C ILE A 164 7.39 -4.59 -0.60
N LEU A 165 6.13 -4.96 -0.83
CA LEU A 165 4.97 -4.43 -0.11
C LEU A 165 4.55 -5.42 0.97
N VAL A 166 4.50 -4.92 2.21
CA VAL A 166 4.04 -5.68 3.38
C VAL A 166 2.83 -4.98 3.99
N ASP A 167 1.65 -5.53 3.70
CA ASP A 167 0.35 -4.95 4.08
C ASP A 167 -0.53 -5.96 4.85
N PRO A 168 -0.10 -6.38 6.04
CA PRO A 168 -0.86 -7.36 6.82
C PRO A 168 -2.13 -6.72 7.40
N PRO A 169 -3.13 -7.52 7.78
CA PRO A 169 -4.42 -6.99 8.24
C PRO A 169 -4.41 -6.43 9.69
N PHE A 170 -3.36 -6.66 10.48
CA PHE A 170 -3.27 -6.26 11.90
C PHE A 170 -4.46 -6.75 12.76
N GLU A 171 -4.78 -8.04 12.64
CA GLU A 171 -5.81 -8.74 13.43
C GLU A 171 -5.26 -9.43 14.68
N LYS A 172 -3.98 -9.83 14.67
CA LYS A 172 -3.39 -10.69 15.70
C LYS A 172 -2.38 -9.91 16.54
N PRO A 173 -2.29 -10.19 17.86
CA PRO A 173 -1.24 -9.62 18.69
C PRO A 173 0.17 -9.89 18.14
N GLY A 174 1.08 -8.95 18.34
CA GLY A 174 2.49 -9.08 17.95
C GLY A 174 2.78 -8.91 16.45
N GLU A 175 1.83 -8.41 15.64
CA GLU A 175 2.06 -8.18 14.21
C GLU A 175 3.12 -7.12 13.93
N PHE A 176 3.22 -6.07 14.76
CA PHE A 176 4.33 -5.13 14.68
C PHE A 176 5.70 -5.79 14.91
N SER A 177 5.82 -6.69 15.89
CA SER A 177 7.07 -7.43 16.13
C SER A 177 7.42 -8.32 14.93
N ARG A 178 6.43 -9.05 14.40
CA ARG A 178 6.61 -9.90 13.21
C ARG A 178 7.05 -9.09 11.98
N LEU A 179 6.53 -7.87 11.84
CA LEU A 179 6.91 -6.93 10.78
C LEU A 179 8.38 -6.53 10.88
N ILE A 180 8.84 -6.19 12.08
CA ILE A 180 10.25 -5.86 12.34
C ILE A 180 11.15 -7.07 12.07
N ASP A 181 10.85 -8.23 12.67
CA ASP A 181 11.64 -9.44 12.50
C ASP A 181 11.72 -9.89 11.04
N GLY A 182 10.59 -9.76 10.33
CA GLY A 182 10.48 -10.05 8.91
C GLY A 182 11.37 -9.13 8.08
N VAL A 183 11.28 -7.82 8.30
CA VAL A 183 12.02 -6.84 7.49
C VAL A 183 13.53 -6.87 7.78
N VAL A 184 13.95 -7.13 9.02
CA VAL A 184 15.38 -7.29 9.36
C VAL A 184 16.00 -8.46 8.60
N LYS A 185 15.32 -9.60 8.58
CA LYS A 185 15.78 -10.79 7.84
C LYS A 185 15.78 -10.54 6.33
N ALA A 186 14.74 -9.85 5.82
CA ALA A 186 14.59 -9.55 4.41
C ALA A 186 15.70 -8.60 3.93
N TYR A 187 15.94 -7.53 4.68
CA TYR A 187 16.97 -6.54 4.41
C TYR A 187 18.37 -7.16 4.43
N ARG A 188 18.66 -8.06 5.39
CA ARG A 188 19.94 -8.79 5.42
C ARG A 188 20.19 -9.62 4.16
N ARG A 189 19.13 -10.15 3.54
CA ARG A 189 19.22 -10.92 2.28
C ARG A 189 19.25 -10.02 1.03
N PHE A 190 18.54 -8.90 1.06
CA PHE A 190 18.38 -8.00 -0.07
C PHE A 190 18.34 -6.53 0.35
N SER A 191 19.49 -6.00 0.75
CA SER A 191 19.62 -4.62 1.26
C SER A 191 19.40 -3.53 0.20
N GLY A 192 19.50 -3.88 -1.09
CA GLY A 192 19.25 -2.96 -2.21
C GLY A 192 17.78 -2.83 -2.64
N GLY A 193 16.87 -3.57 -2.00
CA GLY A 193 15.42 -3.48 -2.28
C GLY A 193 14.78 -2.24 -1.68
N ALA A 194 13.70 -1.77 -2.31
CA ALA A 194 12.77 -0.84 -1.67
C ALA A 194 11.71 -1.63 -0.91
N TYR A 195 11.46 -1.28 0.35
CA TYR A 195 10.44 -1.93 1.19
C TYR A 195 9.40 -0.90 1.60
N ALA A 196 8.13 -1.28 1.59
CA ALA A 196 7.05 -0.46 2.09
C ALA A 196 6.16 -1.30 3.01
N LEU A 197 6.14 -0.93 4.29
CA LEU A 197 5.44 -1.65 5.35
C LEU A 197 4.26 -0.80 5.80
N TRP A 198 3.06 -1.24 5.48
CA TRP A 198 1.84 -0.54 5.92
C TRP A 198 1.57 -0.81 7.40
N TYR A 199 0.99 0.16 8.08
CA TYR A 199 0.47 -0.02 9.44
C TYR A 199 -0.74 0.89 9.75
N PRO A 200 -1.72 0.39 10.53
CA PRO A 200 -2.85 1.19 11.00
C PRO A 200 -2.49 1.96 12.27
N ILE A 201 -3.11 3.12 12.48
CA ILE A 201 -2.97 3.89 13.70
C ILE A 201 -4.24 3.71 14.54
N LYS A 202 -4.12 2.83 15.54
CA LYS A 202 -5.14 2.59 16.58
C LYS A 202 -4.68 3.18 17.92
N TYR A 203 -3.42 2.95 18.30
CA TYR A 203 -2.83 3.41 19.56
C TYR A 203 -1.48 4.08 19.36
N ASN A 204 -1.37 5.38 19.72
CA ASN A 204 -0.12 6.14 19.58
C ASN A 204 1.10 5.46 20.25
N LYS A 205 0.93 4.93 21.47
CA LYS A 205 2.01 4.26 22.21
C LYS A 205 2.56 3.02 21.48
N GLU A 206 1.70 2.28 20.79
CA GLU A 206 2.09 1.11 20.01
C GLU A 206 2.91 1.54 18.79
N ILE A 207 2.49 2.61 18.11
CA ILE A 207 3.23 3.20 16.99
C ILE A 207 4.58 3.76 17.45
N GLU A 208 4.63 4.50 18.56
CA GLU A 208 5.89 5.01 19.13
C GLU A 208 6.88 3.87 19.44
N SER A 209 6.38 2.78 20.05
CA SER A 209 7.18 1.59 20.35
C SER A 209 7.67 0.90 19.07
N PHE A 210 6.80 0.78 18.07
CA PHE A 210 7.13 0.23 16.76
C PHE A 210 8.21 1.04 16.04
N LEU A 211 8.07 2.37 15.98
CA LEU A 211 9.05 3.27 15.36
C LEU A 211 10.40 3.23 16.09
N HIS A 212 10.38 3.19 17.43
CA HIS A 212 11.60 3.05 18.23
C HIS A 212 12.32 1.73 17.98
N ALA A 213 11.56 0.63 17.92
CA ALA A 213 12.10 -0.69 17.63
C ALA A 213 12.68 -0.77 16.21
N LEU A 214 12.01 -0.17 15.22
CA LEU A 214 12.54 -0.03 13.85
C LEU A 214 13.83 0.78 13.82
N HIS A 215 13.89 1.93 14.50
CA HIS A 215 15.11 2.73 14.61
C HIS A 215 16.27 1.91 15.20
N LYS A 216 16.01 1.10 16.23
CA LYS A 216 17.02 0.23 16.86
C LYS A 216 17.56 -0.89 15.97
N THR A 217 16.89 -1.21 14.85
CA THR A 217 17.42 -2.21 13.90
C THR A 217 18.72 -1.78 13.22
N GLY A 218 19.00 -0.46 13.18
CA GLY A 218 20.15 0.09 12.47
C GLY A 218 20.05 0.02 10.95
N ILE A 219 18.89 -0.34 10.40
CA ILE A 219 18.66 -0.29 8.95
C ILE A 219 18.66 1.19 8.51
N PRO A 220 19.49 1.57 7.52
CA PRO A 220 19.57 2.94 7.04
C PRO A 220 18.35 3.35 6.20
N LYS A 221 18.22 4.64 5.92
CA LYS A 221 17.25 5.21 4.96
C LYS A 221 15.81 4.74 5.19
N ILE A 222 15.32 4.99 6.39
CA ILE A 222 13.94 4.69 6.78
C ILE A 222 13.14 5.98 6.86
N LEU A 223 12.16 6.12 5.97
CA LEU A 223 11.19 7.20 5.96
C LEU A 223 9.83 6.70 6.45
N GLN A 224 9.27 7.39 7.43
CA GLN A 224 7.88 7.26 7.84
C GLN A 224 7.04 8.28 7.06
N LEU A 225 6.05 7.78 6.32
CA LEU A 225 4.94 8.56 5.77
C LEU A 225 3.66 8.17 6.49
N GLU A 226 3.05 9.11 7.20
CA GLU A 226 1.88 8.83 8.03
C GLU A 226 0.77 9.84 7.76
N MET A 227 -0.46 9.37 7.52
CA MET A 227 -1.63 10.21 7.37
C MET A 227 -2.60 9.99 8.52
N ARG A 228 -2.95 11.07 9.21
CA ARG A 228 -4.03 11.12 10.21
C ARG A 228 -5.15 11.97 9.64
N ILE A 229 -6.37 11.44 9.64
CA ILE A 229 -7.53 12.12 9.04
C ILE A 229 -8.38 12.87 10.07
N ARG A 230 -8.19 12.61 11.37
CA ARG A 230 -8.90 13.30 12.45
C ARG A 230 -8.16 13.19 13.78
N LYS A 231 -8.57 14.02 14.74
CA LYS A 231 -8.16 13.92 16.14
C LYS A 231 -8.64 12.58 16.67
N LYS A 232 -7.89 12.01 17.60
CA LYS A 232 -8.32 10.77 18.25
C LYS A 232 -9.61 11.04 19.04
N LEU A 233 -10.73 10.48 18.58
CA LEU A 233 -12.03 10.60 19.23
C LEU A 233 -12.29 9.41 20.16
N THR A 234 -12.00 8.18 19.71
CA THR A 234 -12.24 6.93 20.45
C THR A 234 -11.07 5.96 20.34
N PRO A 235 -10.83 5.07 21.32
CA PRO A 235 -9.69 4.14 21.29
C PRO A 235 -9.74 3.05 20.22
N THR A 236 -10.92 2.77 19.64
CA THR A 236 -11.15 1.55 18.84
C THR A 236 -11.23 1.77 17.34
N THR A 237 -11.40 3.01 16.86
CA THR A 237 -11.49 3.30 15.42
C THR A 237 -10.15 3.78 14.86
N MET A 238 -9.76 3.26 13.70
CA MET A 238 -8.55 3.71 13.00
C MET A 238 -8.72 5.18 12.58
N ASN A 239 -7.85 6.06 13.10
CA ASN A 239 -7.88 7.50 12.80
C ASN A 239 -6.74 7.96 11.89
N GLY A 240 -5.91 7.01 11.46
CA GLY A 240 -4.85 7.21 10.49
C GLY A 240 -4.19 5.89 10.08
N SER A 241 -3.29 5.97 9.11
CA SER A 241 -2.44 4.88 8.67
C SER A 241 -1.09 5.42 8.24
N GLY A 242 -0.06 4.58 8.22
CA GLY A 242 1.25 4.97 7.72
C GLY A 242 1.92 3.87 6.89
N MET A 243 3.00 4.29 6.24
CA MET A 243 3.92 3.46 5.49
C MET A 243 5.33 3.72 6.02
N ILE A 244 6.00 2.67 6.49
CA ILE A 244 7.45 2.69 6.70
C ILE A 244 8.12 2.29 5.40
N LEU A 245 8.98 3.17 4.91
CA LEU A 245 9.67 3.01 3.65
C LEU A 245 11.16 2.86 3.89
N ILE A 246 11.73 1.73 3.46
CA ILE A 246 13.18 1.47 3.53
C ILE A 246 13.74 1.59 2.12
N ASN A 247 14.83 2.35 1.97
CA ASN A 247 15.36 2.77 0.67
C ASN A 247 14.27 3.39 -0.23
N PRO A 248 13.50 4.38 0.26
CA PRO A 248 12.51 5.04 -0.58
C PRO A 248 13.18 5.67 -1.80
N PRO A 249 12.50 5.74 -2.96
CA PRO A 249 12.90 6.63 -4.04
C PRO A 249 13.17 8.06 -3.54
N TYR A 250 14.26 8.69 -3.98
CA TYR A 250 14.65 10.01 -3.44
C TYR A 250 13.63 11.11 -3.71
N LEU A 251 12.82 11.00 -4.78
CA LEU A 251 11.76 11.95 -5.09
C LEU A 251 10.49 11.74 -4.27
N LEU A 252 10.33 10.60 -3.62
CA LEU A 252 9.05 10.22 -3.03
C LEU A 252 8.62 11.17 -1.90
N GLU A 253 9.56 11.64 -1.07
CA GLU A 253 9.25 12.62 -0.03
C GLU A 253 8.73 13.93 -0.64
N GLU A 254 9.43 14.48 -1.63
CA GLU A 254 9.05 15.72 -2.32
C GLU A 254 7.70 15.58 -3.05
N GLU A 255 7.48 14.46 -3.75
CA GLU A 255 6.21 14.17 -4.43
C GLU A 255 5.06 14.10 -3.43
N MET A 256 5.25 13.43 -2.30
CA MET A 256 4.21 13.31 -1.28
C MET A 256 3.96 14.65 -0.57
N GLN A 257 4.99 15.45 -0.30
CA GLN A 257 4.83 16.82 0.22
C GLN A 257 3.99 17.70 -0.72
N LYS A 258 4.18 17.59 -2.04
CA LYS A 258 3.33 18.28 -3.03
C LYS A 258 1.88 17.79 -3.00
N LEU A 259 1.67 16.48 -2.78
CA LEU A 259 0.34 15.88 -2.69
C LEU A 259 -0.37 16.19 -1.37
N SER A 260 0.35 16.49 -0.30
CA SER A 260 -0.18 16.66 1.06
C SER A 260 -1.39 17.58 1.15
N PRO A 261 -1.34 18.85 0.68
CA PRO A 261 -2.46 19.77 0.83
C PRO A 261 -3.73 19.25 0.17
N PHE A 262 -3.60 18.65 -1.01
CA PHE A 262 -4.71 18.04 -1.74
C PHE A 262 -5.28 16.84 -0.96
N LEU A 263 -4.43 15.92 -0.50
CA LEU A 263 -4.86 14.74 0.24
C LEU A 263 -5.54 15.11 1.57
N ILE A 264 -4.99 16.07 2.32
CA ILE A 264 -5.56 16.56 3.58
C ILE A 264 -6.93 17.21 3.31
N ASN A 265 -7.04 18.06 2.29
CA ASN A 265 -8.31 18.70 1.94
C ASN A 265 -9.40 17.69 1.56
N ARG A 266 -9.02 16.62 0.84
CA ARG A 266 -9.98 15.62 0.35
C ARG A 266 -10.33 14.56 1.37
N LEU A 267 -9.36 14.05 2.12
CA LEU A 267 -9.54 12.89 2.99
C LEU A 267 -9.60 13.27 4.46
N GLY A 268 -9.18 14.49 4.82
CA GLY A 268 -9.30 15.02 6.17
C GLY A 268 -10.76 15.12 6.60
N GLN A 269 -11.03 14.68 7.83
CA GLN A 269 -12.35 14.70 8.47
C GLN A 269 -12.46 15.81 9.52
N ASP A 270 -11.35 16.39 9.98
CA ASP A 270 -11.34 17.59 10.82
C ASP A 270 -10.08 18.45 10.60
N LYS A 271 -9.99 19.57 11.33
CA LYS A 271 -8.87 20.53 11.26
C LYS A 271 -7.52 19.99 11.75
N SER A 272 -7.49 18.83 12.40
CA SER A 272 -6.27 18.18 12.87
C SER A 272 -5.74 17.11 11.90
N ALA A 273 -6.39 16.94 10.74
CA ALA A 273 -5.89 16.11 9.66
C ALA A 273 -4.51 16.59 9.23
N GLN A 274 -3.56 15.66 9.17
CA GLN A 274 -2.16 15.96 8.88
C GLN A 274 -1.47 14.78 8.23
N ILE A 275 -0.39 15.08 7.50
CA ILE A 275 0.53 14.08 6.97
C ILE A 275 1.92 14.36 7.56
N THR A 276 2.52 13.34 8.15
CA THR A 276 3.83 13.38 8.78
C THR A 276 4.87 12.73 7.88
N TYR A 277 6.01 13.42 7.76
CA TYR A 277 7.21 12.99 7.06
C TYR A 277 8.33 12.92 8.09
N LYS A 278 8.75 11.71 8.47
CA LYS A 278 9.79 11.55 9.50
C LYS A 278 10.81 10.51 9.07
N TRP A 279 12.05 10.96 8.91
CA TRP A 279 13.17 10.04 8.77
C TRP A 279 13.53 9.45 10.12
N LEU A 280 13.49 8.12 10.23
CA LEU A 280 14.07 7.41 11.38
C LEU A 280 15.58 7.29 11.20
N HIS A 281 16.05 7.07 9.97
CA HIS A 281 17.46 7.10 9.57
C HIS A 281 17.58 7.74 8.20
N LYS A 282 18.37 8.81 8.04
CA LYS A 282 18.55 9.51 6.76
C LYS A 282 19.63 8.91 5.86
N GLU A 283 20.64 8.29 6.46
CA GLU A 283 21.81 7.72 5.77
C GLU A 283 21.92 6.23 6.02
#